data_AF-A0A3D1LBQ9-F1
#
_entry.id   AF-A0A3D1LBQ9-F1
#
_cell.length_a   1.000
_cell.length_b   1.000
_cell.length_c   1.000
_cell.angle_alpha   90.00
_cell.angle_beta   90.00
_cell.angle_gamma   90.00
#
_symmetry.space_group_name_H-M   'P 1'
#
loop_
_entity.id
_entity.type
_entity.pdbx_description
1 polymer ?
#
loop_
_entity_poly.entity_id
_entity_poly.type
_entity_poly.pdbx_seq_one_letter_code
_entity_poly.pdbx_strand_id
1 'polypeptide(L)'
;HEKTGIGRLSAYCGAVSAGAGAGAGITYLYGGGCREISHTIVNALAVTSGIVCDGAKSSCAAKIAMAVEAGILGFEMFRCGQQFYGGDGLVAKGVENSIANFSRLGRVGMRETDREIIKMMTE
;
A
#
# COMPACT_ATOMS: atom_id res chain seq x y z
N HIS A 1 -8.98 -6.08 0.24
CA HIS A 1 -10.12 -5.16 0.31
C HIS A 1 -9.74 -3.72 0.69
N GLU A 2 -8.47 -3.40 0.90
CA GLU A 2 -8.00 -2.02 1.15
C GLU A 2 -8.60 -0.99 0.18
N LYS A 3 -8.52 -1.25 -1.14
CA LYS A 3 -9.07 -0.37 -2.18
C LYS A 3 -10.56 -0.01 -1.99
N THR A 4 -11.35 -0.88 -1.38
CA THR A 4 -12.77 -0.62 -1.08
C THR A 4 -12.95 0.58 -0.15
N GLY A 5 -12.04 0.79 0.80
CA GLY A 5 -12.08 1.90 1.74
C GLY A 5 -11.62 3.24 1.16
N ILE A 6 -10.80 3.21 0.11
CA ILE A 6 -10.24 4.41 -0.56
C ILE A 6 -11.31 5.09 -1.44
N GLY A 7 -12.05 4.31 -2.22
CA GLY A 7 -13.08 4.82 -3.15
C GLY A 7 -12.65 4.77 -4.62
N ARG A 8 -13.46 5.37 -5.50
CA ARG A 8 -13.28 5.29 -6.96
C ARG A 8 -12.23 6.26 -7.51
N LEU A 9 -12.03 7.40 -6.84
CA LEU A 9 -11.08 8.44 -7.23
C LEU A 9 -10.26 8.87 -6.01
N SER A 10 -8.94 8.90 -6.15
CA SER A 10 -7.98 9.28 -5.12
C SER A 10 -6.59 9.45 -5.75
N ALA A 11 -5.77 10.34 -5.18
CA ALA A 11 -4.34 10.41 -5.50
C ALA A 11 -3.53 9.25 -4.89
N TYR A 12 -4.14 8.30 -4.20
CA TYR A 12 -3.46 7.09 -3.74
C TYR A 12 -3.19 6.15 -4.93
N CYS A 13 -1.93 5.76 -5.14
CA CYS A 13 -1.58 4.89 -6.25
C CYS A 13 -2.11 3.47 -6.05
N GLY A 14 -2.97 3.00 -6.95
CA GLY A 14 -3.48 1.63 -6.93
C GLY A 14 -2.41 0.56 -7.11
N ALA A 15 -1.21 0.91 -7.59
CA ALA A 15 -0.07 0.01 -7.63
C ALA A 15 0.33 -0.46 -6.23
N VAL A 16 0.17 0.38 -5.20
CA VAL A 16 0.49 0.03 -3.81
C VAL A 16 -0.38 -1.14 -3.32
N SER A 17 -1.70 -1.04 -3.51
CA SER A 17 -2.63 -2.13 -3.19
C SER A 17 -2.32 -3.41 -3.98
N ALA A 18 -1.92 -3.27 -5.25
CA ALA A 18 -1.54 -4.40 -6.08
C ALA A 18 -0.24 -5.06 -5.59
N GLY A 19 0.76 -4.27 -5.19
CA GLY A 19 2.02 -4.74 -4.63
C GLY A 19 1.85 -5.48 -3.32
N ALA A 20 1.05 -4.92 -2.39
CA ALA A 20 0.71 -5.61 -1.14
C ALA A 20 -0.07 -6.92 -1.39
N GLY A 21 -0.97 -6.93 -2.38
CA GLY A 21 -1.66 -8.14 -2.84
C GLY A 21 -0.73 -9.19 -3.45
N ALA A 22 0.27 -8.76 -4.22
CA ALA A 22 1.29 -9.64 -4.78
C ALA A 22 2.15 -10.25 -3.65
N GLY A 23 2.58 -9.45 -2.68
CA GLY A 23 3.27 -9.92 -1.48
C GLY A 23 2.46 -10.96 -0.71
N ALA A 24 1.16 -10.71 -0.49
CA ALA A 24 0.26 -11.67 0.13
C ALA A 24 0.19 -13.01 -0.64
N GLY A 25 0.12 -12.96 -1.97
CA GLY A 25 0.14 -14.15 -2.83
C GLY A 25 1.47 -14.91 -2.74
N ILE A 26 2.60 -14.21 -2.75
CA ILE A 26 3.92 -14.80 -2.56
C ILE A 26 3.99 -15.50 -1.20
N THR A 27 3.58 -14.82 -0.13
CA THR A 27 3.55 -15.39 1.22
C THR A 27 2.73 -16.67 1.30
N TYR A 28 1.56 -16.68 0.65
CA TYR A 28 0.72 -17.88 0.58
C TYR A 28 1.40 -19.03 -0.17
N LEU A 29 2.02 -18.76 -1.33
CA LEU A 29 2.73 -19.77 -2.12
C LEU A 29 3.92 -20.39 -1.37
N TYR A 30 4.52 -19.64 -0.43
CA TYR A 30 5.57 -20.13 0.46
C TYR A 30 5.02 -20.84 1.73
N GLY A 31 3.74 -21.19 1.77
CA GLY A 31 3.11 -21.91 2.87
C GLY A 31 2.70 -21.04 4.06
N GLY A 32 2.73 -19.71 3.91
CA GLY A 32 2.29 -18.77 4.93
C GLY A 32 0.77 -18.76 5.10
N GLY A 33 0.31 -18.61 6.35
CA GLY A 33 -1.11 -18.52 6.69
C GLY A 33 -1.59 -17.07 6.84
N CYS A 34 -2.78 -16.91 7.41
CA CYS A 34 -3.39 -15.58 7.62
C CYS A 34 -2.48 -14.63 8.40
N ARG A 35 -1.69 -15.14 9.36
CA ARG A 35 -0.77 -14.32 10.16
C ARG A 35 0.35 -13.76 9.29
N GLU A 36 1.07 -14.63 8.58
CA GLU A 36 2.19 -14.26 7.72
C GLU A 36 1.74 -13.28 6.63
N ILE A 37 0.58 -13.55 6.03
CA ILE A 37 -0.04 -12.70 5.01
C ILE A 37 -0.40 -11.33 5.60
N SER A 38 -0.99 -11.31 6.79
CA SER A 38 -1.37 -10.06 7.48
C SER A 38 -0.17 -9.15 7.70
N HIS A 39 0.95 -9.71 8.19
CA HIS A 39 2.18 -8.95 8.41
C HIS A 39 2.83 -8.51 7.09
N THR A 40 2.81 -9.37 6.07
CA THR A 40 3.31 -9.00 4.73
C THR A 40 2.56 -7.78 4.17
N ILE A 41 1.23 -7.79 4.26
CA ILE A 41 0.38 -6.68 3.80
C ILE A 41 0.70 -5.41 4.59
N VAL A 42 0.72 -5.48 5.92
CA VAL A 42 1.02 -4.31 6.76
C VAL A 42 2.39 -3.73 6.41
N ASN A 43 3.41 -4.59 6.26
CA ASN A 43 4.75 -4.14 5.93
C ASN A 43 4.81 -3.47 4.54
N ALA A 44 4.20 -4.07 3.53
CA ALA A 44 4.19 -3.52 2.18
C ALA A 44 3.49 -2.14 2.12
N LEU A 45 2.33 -2.03 2.78
CA LEU A 45 1.56 -0.78 2.82
C LEU A 45 2.29 0.30 3.61
N ALA A 46 2.94 -0.03 4.71
CA ALA A 46 3.71 0.92 5.51
C ALA A 46 4.83 1.59 4.70
N VAL A 47 5.49 0.85 3.80
CA VAL A 47 6.59 1.36 2.97
C VAL A 47 6.10 2.25 1.83
N THR A 48 4.97 1.92 1.20
CA THR A 48 4.60 2.51 -0.10
C THR A 48 3.31 3.34 -0.13
N SER A 49 2.58 3.47 0.99
CA SER A 49 1.30 4.22 1.04
C SER A 49 1.38 5.72 0.73
N GLY A 50 2.57 6.27 0.47
CA GLY A 50 2.76 7.64 -0.01
C GLY A 50 2.89 7.78 -1.53
N ILE A 51 2.93 6.69 -2.29
CA ILE A 51 3.07 6.77 -3.75
C ILE A 51 1.81 7.39 -4.36
N VAL A 52 1.99 8.51 -5.08
CA VAL A 52 0.87 9.26 -5.68
C VAL A 52 0.48 8.75 -7.06
N CYS A 53 -0.81 8.80 -7.36
CA CYS A 53 -1.40 8.55 -8.66
C CYS A 53 -1.56 9.87 -9.41
N ASP A 54 -0.74 10.08 -10.43
CA ASP A 54 -0.66 11.29 -11.27
C ASP A 54 -0.96 10.99 -12.76
N GLY A 55 -1.43 9.78 -13.07
CA GLY A 55 -1.77 9.37 -14.44
C GLY A 55 -0.56 9.27 -15.40
N ALA A 56 0.68 9.34 -14.92
CA ALA A 56 1.86 9.38 -15.78
C ALA A 56 2.26 8.00 -16.33
N LYS A 57 2.32 7.86 -17.67
CA LYS A 57 2.41 6.56 -18.37
C LYS A 57 3.69 5.77 -18.09
N SER A 58 4.87 6.37 -18.23
CA SER A 58 6.14 5.65 -18.02
C SER A 58 6.45 5.45 -16.53
N SER A 59 6.17 6.45 -15.68
CA SER A 59 6.42 6.35 -14.24
C SER A 59 5.49 5.33 -13.56
N CYS A 60 4.31 5.02 -14.12
CA CYS A 60 3.48 3.90 -13.67
C CYS A 60 4.25 2.57 -13.64
N ALA A 61 5.09 2.28 -14.63
CA ALA A 61 5.88 1.04 -14.64
C ALA A 61 6.86 1.00 -13.45
N ALA A 62 7.55 2.11 -13.16
CA ALA A 62 8.45 2.23 -12.02
C ALA A 62 7.68 2.14 -10.68
N LYS A 63 6.53 2.81 -10.56
CA LYS A 63 5.66 2.75 -9.37
C LYS A 63 5.15 1.33 -9.10
N ILE A 64 4.80 0.58 -10.15
CA ILE A 64 4.43 -0.84 -10.04
C ILE A 64 5.61 -1.67 -9.57
N ALA A 65 6.79 -1.51 -10.18
CA ALA A 65 7.99 -2.24 -9.78
C ALA A 65 8.30 -2.01 -8.29
N MET A 66 8.29 -0.75 -7.83
CA MET A 66 8.54 -0.43 -6.42
C MET A 66 7.45 -0.94 -5.48
N ALA A 67 6.18 -0.94 -5.89
CA ALA A 67 5.11 -1.51 -5.09
C ALA A 67 5.23 -3.04 -4.94
N VAL A 68 5.61 -3.75 -6.01
CA VAL A 68 5.88 -5.19 -5.95
C VAL A 68 7.09 -5.48 -5.07
N GLU A 69 8.17 -4.69 -5.22
CA GLU A 69 9.36 -4.79 -4.38
C GLU A 69 9.01 -4.62 -2.90
N ALA A 70 8.14 -3.67 -2.55
CA ALA A 70 7.67 -3.51 -1.18
C ALA A 70 6.85 -4.71 -0.67
N GLY A 71 6.10 -5.38 -1.55
CA GLY A 71 5.41 -6.64 -1.25
C GLY A 71 6.40 -7.76 -0.92
N ILE A 72 7.45 -7.91 -1.73
CA ILE A 72 8.52 -8.90 -1.53
C ILE A 72 9.29 -8.59 -0.24
N LEU A 73 9.70 -7.33 -0.06
CA LEU A 73 10.37 -6.87 1.15
C LEU A 73 9.52 -7.13 2.39
N GLY A 74 8.22 -6.84 2.35
CA GLY A 74 7.32 -7.08 3.47
C GLY A 74 7.23 -8.54 3.89
N PHE A 75 7.27 -9.46 2.91
CA PHE A 75 7.34 -10.90 3.12
C PHE A 75 8.68 -11.33 3.72
N GLU A 76 9.79 -10.87 3.14
CA GLU A 76 11.14 -11.19 3.60
C GLU A 76 11.40 -10.67 5.01
N MET A 77 10.97 -9.44 5.31
CA MET A 77 11.01 -8.89 6.67
C MET A 77 10.37 -9.85 7.66
N PHE A 78 9.14 -10.29 7.39
CA PHE A 78 8.44 -11.18 8.31
C PHE A 78 9.11 -12.54 8.46
N ARG A 79 9.62 -13.11 7.36
CA ARG A 79 10.42 -14.35 7.39
C ARG A 79 11.70 -14.22 8.21
N CYS A 80 12.30 -13.04 8.23
CA CYS A 80 13.47 -12.70 9.03
C CYS A 80 13.13 -12.27 10.47
N GLY A 81 11.88 -12.45 10.91
CA GLY A 81 11.44 -12.06 12.26
C GLY A 81 11.27 -10.56 12.46
N GLN A 82 11.21 -9.78 11.38
CA GLN A 82 11.06 -8.32 11.38
C GLN A 82 9.66 -7.90 10.91
N GLN A 83 9.14 -6.81 11.48
CA GLN A 83 7.84 -6.24 11.11
C GLN A 83 7.76 -4.81 11.63
N PHE A 84 6.84 -4.03 11.07
CA PHE A 84 6.39 -2.80 11.73
C PHE A 84 5.37 -3.13 12.82
N TYR A 85 5.36 -2.29 13.85
CA TYR A 85 4.51 -2.44 15.02
C TYR A 85 3.45 -1.33 15.08
N GLY A 86 2.39 -1.58 15.83
CA GLY A 86 1.37 -0.57 16.07
C GLY A 86 1.98 0.67 16.73
N GLY A 87 1.78 1.84 16.14
CA GLY A 87 2.43 3.08 16.54
C GLY A 87 3.51 3.56 15.57
N ASP A 88 3.99 2.68 14.66
CA ASP A 88 4.91 3.06 13.59
C ASP A 88 4.14 3.81 12.49
N GLY A 89 3.96 5.12 12.70
CA GLY A 89 3.24 6.00 11.79
C GLY A 89 1.77 5.59 11.63
N LEU A 90 1.40 5.09 10.45
CA LEU A 90 0.03 4.69 10.11
C LEU A 90 -0.30 3.25 10.53
N VAL A 91 0.69 2.47 10.96
CA VAL A 91 0.49 1.08 11.38
C VAL A 91 -0.25 1.02 12.71
N ALA A 92 -1.32 0.21 12.74
CA ALA A 92 -2.11 -0.07 13.93
C ALA A 92 -2.08 -1.56 14.27
N LYS A 93 -2.41 -1.90 15.52
CA LYS A 93 -2.53 -3.30 15.93
C LYS A 93 -3.67 -3.97 15.15
N GLY A 94 -3.34 -4.99 14.37
CA GLY A 94 -4.28 -5.72 13.51
C GLY A 94 -4.29 -5.19 12.07
N VAL A 95 -4.21 -6.11 11.10
CA VAL A 95 -4.14 -5.76 9.66
C VAL A 95 -5.30 -4.89 9.21
N GLU A 96 -6.51 -5.17 9.69
CA GLU A 96 -7.72 -4.42 9.35
C GLU A 96 -7.65 -2.96 9.82
N ASN A 97 -7.10 -2.73 11.01
CA ASN A 97 -6.95 -1.38 11.56
C ASN A 97 -5.91 -0.58 10.77
N SER A 98 -4.79 -1.21 10.39
CA SER A 98 -3.79 -0.59 9.50
C SER A 98 -4.38 -0.28 8.13
N ILE A 99 -5.08 -1.24 7.52
CA ILE A 99 -5.78 -1.05 6.24
C ILE A 99 -6.78 0.12 6.34
N ALA A 100 -7.51 0.24 7.45
CA ALA A 100 -8.44 1.36 7.65
C ALA A 100 -7.72 2.72 7.70
N ASN A 101 -6.54 2.80 8.33
CA ASN A 101 -5.72 4.01 8.34
C ASN A 101 -5.23 4.39 6.93
N PHE A 102 -4.67 3.44 6.17
CA PHE A 102 -4.23 3.67 4.79
C PHE A 102 -5.40 4.04 3.88
N SER A 103 -6.54 3.37 4.06
CA SER A 103 -7.78 3.68 3.34
C SER A 103 -8.26 5.10 3.62
N ARG A 104 -8.21 5.54 4.89
CA ARG A 104 -8.58 6.90 5.29
C ARG A 104 -7.59 7.93 4.73
N LEU A 105 -6.30 7.63 4.70
CA LEU A 105 -5.30 8.48 4.06
C LEU A 105 -5.65 8.68 2.58
N GLY A 106 -5.87 7.60 1.82
CA GLY A 106 -6.21 7.70 0.40
C GLY A 106 -7.55 8.41 0.16
N ARG A 107 -8.59 8.09 0.94
CA ARG A 107 -9.94 8.66 0.75
C ARG A 107 -10.06 10.11 1.18
N VAL A 108 -9.50 10.45 2.35
CA VAL A 108 -9.70 11.75 3.00
C VAL A 108 -8.44 12.60 2.93
N GLY A 109 -7.30 12.04 3.33
CA GLY A 109 -6.03 12.78 3.38
C GLY A 109 -5.54 13.25 2.03
N MET A 110 -5.68 12.41 0.99
CA MET A 110 -5.21 12.70 -0.37
C MET A 110 -6.25 13.41 -1.24
N ARG A 111 -7.38 13.89 -0.67
CA ARG A 111 -8.43 14.56 -1.44
C ARG A 111 -7.98 15.90 -2.03
N GLU A 112 -7.27 16.71 -1.26
CA GLU A 112 -6.71 17.97 -1.78
C GLU A 112 -5.48 17.69 -2.66
N THR A 113 -4.70 16.64 -2.37
CA THR A 113 -3.60 16.19 -3.24
C THR A 113 -4.10 15.86 -4.65
N ASP A 114 -5.22 15.12 -4.76
CA ASP A 114 -5.87 14.79 -6.03
C ASP A 114 -6.26 16.04 -6.84
N ARG A 115 -6.87 17.02 -6.16
CA ARG A 115 -7.23 18.31 -6.79
C ARG A 115 -6.01 19.07 -7.29
N GLU A 116 -4.94 19.09 -6.51
CA GLU A 116 -3.74 19.83 -6.88
C GLU A 116 -3.00 19.18 -8.04
N ILE A 117 -2.94 17.85 -8.08
CA ILE A 117 -2.45 17.09 -9.24
C ILE A 117 -3.23 17.46 -10.49
N ILE A 118 -4.56 17.47 -10.42
CA ILE A 118 -5.41 17.83 -11.58
C ILE A 118 -5.13 19.25 -12.04
N LYS A 119 -5.04 20.23 -11.12
CA LYS A 119 -4.72 21.62 -11.48
C LYS A 119 -3.38 21.71 -12.21
N MET A 120 -2.31 21.14 -11.64
CA MET A 120 -0.97 21.13 -12.26
C MET A 120 -0.96 20.50 -13.66
N MET A 121 -1.83 19.52 -13.93
CA MET A 121 -1.94 18.89 -15.25
C MET A 121 -2.71 19.73 -16.28
N THR A 122 -3.49 20.71 -15.83
CA THR A 122 -4.37 21.55 -16.66
C THR A 122 -3.93 23.01 -16.75
N GLU A 123 -2.88 23.38 -16.03
CA GLU A 123 -2.14 24.64 -16.21
C GLU A 123 -1.32 24.62 -17.51
#